data_AF-A0A6C7WNK9-F1
#
_entry.id   AF-A0A6C7WNK9-F1
#
_cell.length_a   1.000
_cell.length_b   1.000
_cell.length_c   1.000
_cell.angle_alpha   90.00
_cell.angle_beta   90.00
_cell.angle_gamma   90.00
#
_symmetry.space_group_name_H-M   'P 1'
#
loop_
_entity.id
_entity.type
_entity.pdbx_description
1 polymer ?
#
loop_
_entity_poly.entity_id
_entity_poly.type
_entity_poly.pdbx_seq_one_letter_code
_entity_poly.pdbx_strand_id
1 'polypeptide(L)'
;VKILSPIIKKAGVRREEAMKNFFEILNTNLNNFKFIKLKTKEDGVLSLFKAQSEAFSKANITNESVAAVPRIYLEGIGFCVLVFIVVFLVLKNESDISGILSTISIFVLALYRLMPSANRIITSYHDLLYYHSSLDIIYQNLRQEEENLGEEKLSFNQELKIYNLSFGYEGKKYLFKNLNLNIKKGEKIAFIGESGCGKSTLVDLIIGLLKPKEGQILIDEQELNANNTKNYRQKIGYIPQNIYLFNDSIVKNITFGDAVDEEKLNRVIKQANLEHFIKNLSQGVQTKVGDGGSNLSGGQKQRIAIARALYLEPEILVLDEATSALDTQSEAKIMDEIYKISKDKTMIIIAHRLSTITQCDKVYRLEHGKLKEEK
;
A
#
# COMPACT_ATOMS: atom_id res chain seq x y z
N VAL A 1 -6.64 -20.10 36.69
CA VAL A 1 -5.89 -19.80 35.44
C VAL A 1 -6.10 -20.85 34.34
N LYS A 2 -5.85 -22.15 34.57
CA LYS A 2 -5.97 -23.21 33.54
C LYS A 2 -7.37 -23.40 32.91
N ILE A 3 -8.45 -23.02 33.60
CA ILE A 3 -9.84 -23.20 33.13
C ILE A 3 -10.32 -22.01 32.29
N LEU A 4 -10.05 -20.77 32.74
CA LEU A 4 -10.52 -19.54 32.07
C LEU A 4 -9.67 -19.17 30.85
N SER A 5 -8.35 -19.39 30.91
CA SER A 5 -7.42 -19.06 29.83
C SER A 5 -7.78 -19.67 28.45
N PRO A 6 -8.09 -20.97 28.30
CA PRO A 6 -8.46 -21.53 27.00
C PRO A 6 -9.79 -20.98 26.46
N ILE A 7 -10.73 -20.63 27.34
CA ILE A 7 -12.02 -20.05 26.96
C ILE A 7 -11.81 -18.63 26.41
N ILE A 8 -11.01 -17.81 27.10
CA ILE A 8 -10.60 -16.47 26.65
C ILE A 8 -9.89 -16.57 25.29
N LYS A 9 -8.92 -17.49 25.15
CA LYS A 9 -8.19 -17.69 23.89
C LYS A 9 -9.13 -18.03 22.73
N LYS A 10 -10.10 -18.93 22.95
CA LYS A 10 -11.07 -19.32 21.92
C LYS A 10 -12.03 -18.18 21.56
N ALA A 11 -12.43 -17.36 22.54
CA ALA A 11 -13.24 -16.16 22.30
C ALA A 11 -12.45 -15.12 21.49
N GLY A 12 -11.17 -14.93 21.79
CA GLY A 12 -10.26 -14.04 21.06
C GLY A 12 -10.11 -14.43 19.59
N VAL A 13 -9.83 -15.70 19.29
CA VAL A 13 -9.71 -16.20 17.90
C VAL A 13 -11.02 -16.00 17.12
N ARG A 14 -12.17 -16.28 17.73
CA ARG A 14 -13.48 -16.04 17.10
C ARG A 14 -13.73 -14.56 16.80
N ARG A 15 -13.31 -13.67 17.70
CA ARG A 15 -13.41 -12.22 17.50
C ARG A 15 -12.53 -11.75 16.35
N GLU A 16 -11.33 -12.30 16.24
CA GLU A 16 -10.38 -11.98 15.16
C GLU A 16 -10.95 -12.37 13.78
N GLU A 17 -11.47 -13.59 13.65
CA GLU A 17 -12.11 -14.05 12.42
C GLU A 17 -13.34 -13.20 12.05
N ALA A 18 -14.20 -12.89 13.02
CA ALA A 18 -15.37 -12.05 12.80
C ALA A 18 -14.99 -10.60 12.41
N MET A 19 -13.92 -10.06 13.01
CA MET A 19 -13.40 -8.72 12.68
C MET A 19 -12.87 -8.67 11.25
N LYS A 20 -12.09 -9.68 10.84
CA LYS A 20 -11.59 -9.80 9.47
C LYS A 20 -12.74 -9.78 8.46
N ASN A 21 -13.73 -10.66 8.65
CA ASN A 21 -14.88 -10.78 7.74
C ASN A 21 -15.70 -9.48 7.67
N PHE A 22 -15.87 -8.79 8.80
CA PHE A 22 -16.55 -7.50 8.86
C PHE A 22 -15.84 -6.43 8.02
N PHE A 23 -14.53 -6.25 8.20
CA PHE A 23 -13.77 -5.25 7.44
C PHE A 23 -13.65 -5.59 5.95
N GLU A 24 -13.53 -6.87 5.60
CA GLU A 24 -13.50 -7.31 4.21
C GLU A 24 -14.80 -6.96 3.47
N ILE A 25 -15.95 -7.20 4.10
CA ILE A 25 -17.25 -6.86 3.51
C ILE A 25 -17.49 -5.35 3.51
N LEU A 26 -17.05 -4.63 4.54
CA LEU A 26 -17.13 -3.18 4.56
C LEU A 26 -16.33 -2.57 3.41
N ASN A 27 -15.07 -2.98 3.22
CA ASN A 27 -14.22 -2.52 2.12
C ASN A 27 -14.81 -2.89 0.75
N THR A 28 -15.31 -4.13 0.61
CA THR A 28 -15.95 -4.58 -0.63
C THR A 28 -17.18 -3.73 -0.97
N ASN A 29 -18.00 -3.40 0.04
CA ASN A 29 -19.18 -2.55 -0.15
C ASN A 29 -18.80 -1.12 -0.49
N LEU A 30 -17.80 -0.53 0.17
CA LEU A 30 -17.31 0.82 -0.14
C LEU A 30 -16.79 0.90 -1.58
N ASN A 31 -16.01 -0.08 -2.02
CA ASN A 31 -15.49 -0.16 -3.38
C ASN A 31 -16.60 -0.32 -4.43
N ASN A 32 -17.75 -0.89 -4.06
CA ASN A 32 -18.90 -1.11 -4.94
C ASN A 32 -20.06 -0.13 -4.72
N PHE A 33 -19.83 0.97 -3.98
CA PHE A 33 -20.88 1.91 -3.56
C PHE A 33 -21.78 2.36 -4.71
N LYS A 34 -21.19 2.70 -5.87
CA LYS A 34 -21.94 3.13 -7.07
C LYS A 34 -22.89 2.04 -7.56
N PHE A 35 -22.44 0.79 -7.63
CA PHE A 35 -23.26 -0.33 -8.08
C PHE A 35 -24.40 -0.66 -7.12
N ILE A 36 -24.12 -0.58 -5.81
CA ILE A 36 -25.11 -0.75 -4.75
C ILE A 36 -26.22 0.29 -4.89
N LYS A 37 -25.85 1.56 -5.08
CA LYS A 37 -26.80 2.66 -5.29
C LYS A 37 -27.59 2.51 -6.59
N LEU A 38 -26.98 2.04 -7.68
CA LEU A 38 -27.66 1.84 -8.96
C LEU A 38 -28.69 0.71 -8.93
N LYS A 39 -28.45 -0.37 -8.17
CA LYS A 39 -29.40 -1.48 -8.09
C LYS A 39 -30.57 -1.23 -7.14
N THR A 40 -30.48 -0.23 -6.26
CA THR A 40 -31.49 0.09 -5.21
C THR A 40 -31.85 -1.07 -4.27
N LYS A 41 -31.26 -2.27 -4.47
CA LYS A 41 -31.39 -3.45 -3.62
C LYS A 41 -30.44 -3.34 -2.44
N GLU A 42 -30.65 -2.30 -1.65
CA GLU A 42 -29.88 -2.05 -0.43
C GLU A 42 -30.10 -3.19 0.59
N ASP A 43 -31.25 -3.88 0.55
CA ASP A 43 -31.59 -4.98 1.47
C ASP A 43 -30.62 -6.17 1.44
N GLY A 44 -30.12 -6.53 0.25
CA GLY A 44 -29.15 -7.62 0.11
C GLY A 44 -27.79 -7.25 0.72
N VAL A 45 -27.38 -6.00 0.54
CA VAL A 45 -26.12 -5.48 1.09
C VAL A 45 -26.24 -5.24 2.58
N LEU A 46 -27.37 -4.68 3.02
CA LEU A 46 -27.69 -4.44 4.43
C LEU A 46 -27.81 -5.75 5.20
N SER A 47 -28.40 -6.80 4.62
CA SER A 47 -28.47 -8.11 5.28
C SER A 47 -27.10 -8.77 5.42
N LEU A 48 -26.25 -8.70 4.38
CA LEU A 48 -24.86 -9.17 4.45
C LEU A 48 -24.04 -8.38 5.49
N PHE A 49 -24.13 -7.05 5.46
CA PHE A 49 -23.46 -6.19 6.43
C PHE A 49 -23.98 -6.44 7.85
N LYS A 50 -25.30 -6.58 8.03
CA LYS A 50 -25.93 -6.84 9.33
C LYS A 50 -25.48 -8.18 9.89
N ALA A 51 -25.47 -9.25 9.09
CA ALA A 51 -25.03 -10.57 9.54
C ALA A 51 -23.59 -10.54 10.10
N GLN A 52 -22.72 -9.77 9.46
CA GLN A 52 -21.30 -9.67 9.83
C GLN A 52 -21.08 -8.70 10.97
N SER A 53 -21.83 -7.60 11.01
CA SER A 53 -21.89 -6.68 12.14
C SER A 53 -22.39 -7.41 13.40
N GLU A 54 -23.42 -8.25 13.30
CA GLU A 54 -23.93 -9.06 14.41
C GLU A 54 -22.92 -10.13 14.83
N ALA A 55 -22.30 -10.84 13.88
CA ALA A 55 -21.26 -11.81 14.18
C ALA A 55 -20.07 -11.18 14.92
N PHE A 56 -19.59 -10.03 14.43
CA PHE A 56 -18.52 -9.26 15.07
C PHE A 56 -18.95 -8.74 16.43
N SER A 57 -20.14 -8.14 16.54
CA SER A 57 -20.69 -7.63 17.81
C SER A 57 -20.80 -8.73 18.86
N LYS A 58 -21.37 -9.89 18.52
CA LYS A 58 -21.49 -11.04 19.42
C LYS A 58 -20.12 -11.57 19.83
N ALA A 59 -19.19 -11.69 18.89
CA ALA A 59 -17.83 -12.13 19.20
C ALA A 59 -17.09 -11.11 20.08
N ASN A 60 -17.29 -9.82 19.88
CA ASN A 60 -16.70 -8.76 20.68
C ASN A 60 -17.26 -8.74 22.10
N ILE A 61 -18.59 -8.77 22.25
CA ILE A 61 -19.28 -8.81 23.55
C ILE A 61 -18.86 -10.04 24.34
N THR A 62 -18.83 -11.22 23.69
CA THR A 62 -18.41 -12.46 24.38
C THR A 62 -16.95 -12.40 24.80
N ASN A 63 -16.05 -11.88 23.96
CA ASN A 63 -14.65 -11.71 24.31
C ASN A 63 -14.46 -10.73 25.48
N GLU A 64 -15.09 -9.55 25.44
CA GLU A 64 -15.03 -8.57 26.53
C GLU A 64 -15.64 -9.11 27.83
N SER A 65 -16.80 -9.78 27.74
CA SER A 65 -17.47 -10.37 28.90
C SER A 65 -16.62 -11.45 29.55
N VAL A 66 -16.04 -12.36 28.75
CA VAL A 66 -15.20 -13.44 29.25
C VAL A 66 -13.86 -12.90 29.80
N ALA A 67 -13.33 -11.81 29.21
CA ALA A 67 -12.13 -11.14 29.71
C ALA A 67 -12.32 -10.47 31.09
N ALA A 68 -13.56 -10.10 31.46
CA ALA A 68 -13.87 -9.56 32.78
C ALA A 68 -13.99 -10.63 33.88
N VAL A 69 -14.26 -11.89 33.53
CA VAL A 69 -14.50 -12.99 34.49
C VAL A 69 -13.32 -13.23 35.45
N PRO A 70 -12.04 -13.26 35.02
CA PRO A 70 -10.91 -13.43 35.93
C PRO A 70 -10.87 -12.39 37.05
N ARG A 71 -11.20 -11.13 36.73
CA ARG A 71 -11.23 -10.04 37.72
C ARG A 71 -12.33 -10.28 38.75
N ILE A 72 -13.57 -10.53 38.31
CA ILE A 72 -14.72 -10.77 39.20
C ILE A 72 -14.45 -11.97 40.09
N TYR A 73 -13.86 -13.03 39.54
CA TYR A 73 -13.51 -14.24 40.28
C TYR A 73 -12.43 -13.98 41.34
N LEU A 74 -11.40 -13.20 41.02
CA LEU A 74 -10.36 -12.81 41.99
C LEU A 74 -10.91 -11.91 43.09
N GLU A 75 -11.80 -10.96 42.76
CA GLU A 75 -12.49 -10.12 43.75
C GLU A 75 -13.31 -10.99 44.70
N GLY A 76 -14.12 -11.92 44.17
CA GLY A 76 -14.93 -12.84 44.97
C GLY A 76 -14.10 -13.74 45.90
N ILE A 77 -13.03 -14.37 45.40
CA ILE A 77 -12.14 -15.18 46.24
C ILE A 77 -11.46 -14.32 47.29
N GLY A 78 -10.99 -13.12 46.93
CA GLY A 78 -10.36 -12.19 47.87
C GLY A 78 -11.27 -11.89 49.06
N PHE A 79 -12.54 -11.60 48.81
CA PHE A 79 -13.53 -11.41 49.87
C PHE A 79 -13.79 -12.68 50.68
N CYS A 80 -13.96 -13.85 50.04
CA CYS A 80 -14.18 -15.11 50.76
C CYS A 80 -13.00 -15.48 51.67
N VAL A 81 -11.76 -15.33 51.20
CA VAL A 81 -10.54 -15.58 51.99
C VAL A 81 -10.44 -14.61 53.14
N LEU A 82 -10.75 -13.32 52.91
CA LEU A 82 -10.76 -12.31 53.97
C LEU A 82 -11.77 -12.68 55.06
N VAL A 83 -13.01 -12.99 54.70
CA VAL A 83 -14.05 -13.43 55.66
C VAL A 83 -13.61 -14.68 56.42
N PHE A 84 -13.01 -15.65 55.72
CA PHE A 84 -12.51 -16.87 56.35
C PHE A 84 -11.40 -16.60 57.36
N ILE A 85 -10.43 -15.74 57.04
CA ILE A 85 -9.36 -15.33 57.98
C ILE A 85 -9.94 -14.63 59.20
N VAL A 86 -10.92 -13.75 59.01
CA VAL A 86 -11.59 -13.05 60.12
C VAL A 86 -12.30 -14.03 61.04
N VAL A 87 -13.12 -14.93 60.50
CA VAL A 87 -13.83 -15.95 61.28
C VAL A 87 -12.85 -16.86 62.00
N PHE A 88 -11.77 -17.29 61.33
CA PHE A 88 -10.74 -18.13 61.93
C PHE A 88 -10.02 -17.44 63.09
N LEU A 89 -9.64 -16.17 62.95
CA LEU A 89 -8.98 -15.40 64.01
C LEU A 89 -9.89 -15.16 65.22
N VAL A 90 -11.17 -14.87 64.99
CA VAL A 90 -12.17 -14.71 66.06
C VAL A 90 -12.40 -16.02 66.82
N LEU A 91 -12.43 -17.17 66.11
CA LEU A 91 -12.57 -18.48 66.76
C LEU A 91 -11.32 -18.91 67.56
N LYS A 92 -10.13 -18.36 67.26
CA LYS A 92 -8.86 -18.73 67.90
C LYS A 92 -8.41 -17.78 69.02
N ASN A 93 -8.83 -16.52 69.01
CA ASN A 93 -8.45 -15.49 69.96
C ASN A 93 -9.69 -14.81 70.56
N GLU A 94 -10.05 -15.15 71.80
CA GLU A 94 -11.24 -14.60 72.47
C GLU A 94 -11.06 -13.18 73.05
N SER A 95 -9.86 -12.60 73.09
CA SER A 95 -9.58 -11.48 74.01
C SER A 95 -8.92 -10.21 73.45
N ASP A 96 -8.58 -10.12 72.15
CA ASP A 96 -8.02 -8.89 71.56
C ASP A 96 -8.76 -8.44 70.28
N ILE A 97 -9.95 -7.86 70.49
CA ILE A 97 -10.83 -7.37 69.42
C ILE A 97 -10.19 -6.18 68.66
N SER A 98 -9.37 -5.37 69.34
CA SER A 98 -8.74 -4.17 68.77
C SER A 98 -7.58 -4.51 67.83
N GLY A 99 -6.73 -5.48 68.22
CA GLY A 99 -5.66 -5.99 67.36
C GLY A 99 -6.18 -6.67 66.09
N ILE A 100 -7.32 -7.37 66.18
CA ILE A 100 -8.00 -8.00 65.04
C ILE A 100 -8.54 -6.93 64.07
N LEU A 101 -9.19 -5.87 64.57
CA LEU A 101 -9.68 -4.76 63.73
C LEU A 101 -8.54 -4.03 62.99
N SER A 102 -7.41 -3.81 63.66
CA SER A 102 -6.25 -3.14 63.06
C SER A 102 -5.61 -3.98 61.96
N THR A 103 -5.44 -5.28 62.20
CA THR A 103 -4.90 -6.20 61.20
C THR A 103 -5.83 -6.35 59.99
N ILE A 104 -7.15 -6.47 60.21
CA ILE A 104 -8.15 -6.49 59.13
C ILE A 104 -8.03 -5.24 58.25
N SER A 105 -7.95 -4.05 58.86
CA SER A 105 -7.88 -2.79 58.12
C SER A 105 -6.66 -2.72 57.21
N ILE A 106 -5.49 -3.18 57.68
CA ILE A 106 -4.27 -3.25 56.88
C ILE A 106 -4.41 -4.25 55.73
N PHE A 107 -4.98 -5.44 55.99
CA PHE A 107 -5.19 -6.45 54.96
C PHE A 107 -6.20 -6.02 53.90
N VAL A 108 -7.31 -5.39 54.29
CA VAL A 108 -8.31 -4.83 53.36
C VAL A 108 -7.67 -3.75 52.49
N LEU A 109 -6.92 -2.82 53.09
CA LEU A 109 -6.27 -1.73 52.36
C LEU A 109 -5.19 -2.26 51.41
N ALA A 110 -4.42 -3.26 51.84
CA ALA A 110 -3.41 -3.92 51.01
C ALA A 110 -4.05 -4.67 49.83
N LEU A 111 -5.13 -5.44 50.07
CA LEU A 111 -5.87 -6.13 49.01
C LEU A 111 -6.48 -5.14 48.02
N TYR A 112 -7.14 -4.08 48.51
CA TYR A 112 -7.73 -3.06 47.66
C TYR A 112 -6.69 -2.37 46.77
N ARG A 113 -5.46 -2.19 47.26
CA ARG A 113 -4.35 -1.60 46.49
C ARG A 113 -3.69 -2.59 45.51
N LEU A 114 -3.61 -3.88 45.87
CA LEU A 114 -2.98 -4.91 45.06
C LEU A 114 -3.88 -5.40 43.92
N MET A 115 -5.20 -5.39 44.10
CA MET A 115 -6.16 -5.89 43.10
C MET A 115 -6.08 -5.17 41.75
N PRO A 116 -6.06 -3.82 41.67
CA PRO A 116 -5.85 -3.12 40.41
C PRO A 116 -4.50 -3.46 39.76
N SER A 117 -3.46 -3.69 40.57
CA SER A 117 -2.12 -4.04 40.08
C SER A 117 -2.11 -5.43 39.46
N ALA A 118 -2.74 -6.43 40.11
CA ALA A 118 -2.91 -7.76 39.56
C ALA A 118 -3.72 -7.75 38.26
N ASN A 119 -4.80 -6.95 38.21
CA ASN A 119 -5.59 -6.78 37.00
C ASN A 119 -4.77 -6.15 35.86
N ARG A 120 -4.01 -5.08 36.13
CA ARG A 120 -3.12 -4.48 35.13
C ARG A 120 -2.10 -5.48 34.59
N ILE A 121 -1.48 -6.28 35.46
CA ILE A 121 -0.51 -7.30 35.03
C ILE A 121 -1.18 -8.32 34.11
N ILE A 122 -2.39 -8.80 34.44
CA ILE A 122 -3.12 -9.76 33.61
C ILE A 122 -3.51 -9.14 32.26
N THR A 123 -4.08 -7.93 32.27
CA THR A 123 -4.47 -7.22 31.04
C THR A 123 -3.26 -6.93 30.17
N SER A 124 -2.19 -6.35 30.72
CA SER A 124 -0.94 -6.09 29.98
C SER A 124 -0.30 -7.38 29.48
N TYR A 125 -0.35 -8.47 30.22
CA TYR A 125 0.12 -9.77 29.74
C TYR A 125 -0.70 -10.29 28.56
N HIS A 126 -2.02 -10.14 28.61
CA HIS A 126 -2.90 -10.49 27.50
C HIS A 126 -2.69 -9.59 26.29
N ASP A 127 -2.55 -8.28 26.48
CA ASP A 127 -2.28 -7.31 25.42
C ASP A 127 -0.93 -7.62 24.76
N LEU A 128 0.10 -7.91 25.55
CA LEU A 128 1.40 -8.34 25.02
C LEU A 128 1.26 -9.61 24.20
N LEU A 129 0.60 -10.65 24.71
CA LEU A 129 0.41 -11.89 23.93
C LEU A 129 -0.43 -11.67 22.66
N TYR A 130 -1.45 -10.82 22.73
CA TYR A 130 -2.36 -10.54 21.61
C TYR A 130 -1.69 -9.70 20.53
N TYR A 131 -0.98 -8.64 20.92
CA TYR A 131 -0.31 -7.77 19.96
C TYR A 131 0.99 -8.39 19.45
N HIS A 132 1.72 -9.17 20.25
CA HIS A 132 3.00 -9.75 19.83
C HIS A 132 2.88 -10.62 18.58
N SER A 133 1.85 -11.46 18.44
CA SER A 133 1.70 -12.29 17.23
C SER A 133 1.44 -11.44 15.98
N SER A 134 0.55 -10.45 16.08
CA SER A 134 0.21 -9.59 14.95
C SER A 134 1.32 -8.61 14.60
N LEU A 135 1.99 -8.06 15.63
CA LEU A 135 3.14 -7.19 15.48
C LEU A 135 4.35 -7.95 14.96
N ASP A 136 4.58 -9.20 15.36
CA ASP A 136 5.68 -10.00 14.81
C ASP A 136 5.49 -10.28 13.33
N ILE A 137 4.28 -10.61 12.89
CA ILE A 137 3.99 -10.85 11.47
C ILE A 137 4.21 -9.55 10.68
N ILE A 138 3.64 -8.44 11.17
CA ILE A 138 3.82 -7.12 10.54
C ILE A 138 5.30 -6.73 10.55
N TYR A 139 6.01 -6.95 11.65
CA TYR A 139 7.43 -6.61 11.80
C TYR A 139 8.30 -7.48 10.89
N GLN A 140 8.05 -8.78 10.78
CA GLN A 140 8.77 -9.67 9.88
C GLN A 140 8.53 -9.28 8.43
N ASN A 141 7.29 -9.03 8.02
CA ASN A 141 6.96 -8.62 6.66
C ASN A 141 7.54 -7.23 6.32
N LEU A 142 7.39 -6.24 7.21
CA LEU A 142 7.93 -4.90 7.00
C LEU A 142 9.47 -4.88 7.02
N ARG A 143 10.11 -5.76 7.79
CA ARG A 143 11.58 -5.86 7.84
C ARG A 143 12.15 -6.67 6.67
N GLN A 144 11.34 -7.50 6.00
CA GLN A 144 11.78 -8.29 4.84
C GLN A 144 11.74 -7.54 3.50
N GLU A 145 11.19 -6.32 3.46
CA GLU A 145 11.02 -5.55 2.21
C GLU A 145 11.76 -4.20 2.17
N GLU A 146 12.82 -3.99 2.96
CA GLU A 146 13.82 -3.02 2.50
C GLU A 146 14.63 -3.72 1.40
N GLU A 147 14.32 -3.42 0.14
CA GLU A 147 15.24 -3.70 -0.94
C GLU A 147 16.59 -3.07 -0.54
N ASN A 148 17.57 -3.90 -0.17
CA ASN A 148 18.93 -3.45 0.10
C ASN A 148 19.55 -3.00 -1.22
N LEU A 149 19.20 -1.79 -1.63
CA LEU A 149 19.71 -1.19 -2.84
C LEU A 149 21.00 -0.45 -2.52
N GLY A 150 22.06 -0.77 -3.25
CA GLY A 150 23.31 -0.03 -3.14
C GLY A 150 23.19 1.37 -3.74
N GLU A 151 24.28 2.12 -3.61
CA GLU A 151 24.42 3.47 -4.14
C GLU A 151 25.41 3.55 -5.31
N GLU A 152 25.71 2.40 -5.93
CA GLU A 152 26.58 2.38 -7.10
C GLU A 152 25.95 3.19 -8.23
N LYS A 153 26.78 4.02 -8.87
CA LYS A 153 26.34 4.87 -9.98
C LYS A 153 26.26 4.03 -11.25
N LEU A 154 25.15 4.17 -11.96
CA LEU A 154 24.93 3.56 -13.27
C LEU A 154 24.69 4.67 -14.28
N SER A 155 25.55 4.83 -15.28
CA SER A 155 25.33 5.80 -16.34
C SER A 155 24.54 5.18 -17.49
N PHE A 156 23.75 6.00 -18.19
CA PHE A 156 23.03 5.58 -19.40
C PHE A 156 23.37 6.55 -20.52
N ASN A 157 24.29 6.20 -21.41
CA ASN A 157 24.85 7.05 -22.45
C ASN A 157 24.74 6.41 -23.83
N GLN A 158 24.68 5.08 -23.91
CA GLN A 158 24.73 4.32 -25.15
C GLN A 158 23.43 3.57 -25.39
N GLU A 159 23.16 2.53 -24.59
CA GLU A 159 22.05 1.61 -24.84
C GLU A 159 21.67 0.76 -23.61
N LEU A 160 20.44 0.28 -23.64
CA LEU A 160 19.87 -0.70 -22.72
C LEU A 160 19.67 -2.01 -23.48
N LYS A 161 20.27 -3.09 -22.99
CA LYS A 161 20.15 -4.42 -23.56
C LYS A 161 19.53 -5.42 -22.59
N ILE A 162 18.64 -6.24 -23.11
CA ILE A 162 18.12 -7.42 -22.43
C ILE A 162 18.72 -8.64 -23.10
N TYR A 163 19.34 -9.52 -22.31
CA TYR A 163 19.93 -10.76 -22.78
C TYR A 163 19.29 -11.98 -22.13
N ASN A 164 18.70 -12.84 -22.96
CA ASN A 164 18.08 -14.11 -22.58
C ASN A 164 17.20 -14.05 -21.34
N LEU A 165 16.38 -13.00 -21.22
CA LEU A 165 15.56 -12.78 -20.05
C LEU A 165 14.43 -13.80 -19.97
N SER A 166 14.33 -14.48 -18.82
CA SER A 166 13.18 -15.31 -18.44
C SER A 166 12.59 -14.82 -17.12
N PHE A 167 11.26 -14.74 -17.06
CA PHE A 167 10.56 -14.25 -15.88
C PHE A 167 9.20 -14.93 -15.72
N GLY A 168 8.77 -15.10 -14.47
CA GLY A 168 7.40 -15.46 -14.10
C GLY A 168 7.18 -15.26 -12.60
N TYR A 169 5.99 -14.79 -12.22
CA TYR A 169 5.61 -14.59 -10.82
C TYR A 169 5.75 -15.87 -9.98
N GLU A 170 5.89 -15.71 -8.67
CA GLU A 170 5.96 -16.85 -7.74
C GLU A 170 4.75 -17.77 -7.88
N GLY A 171 5.00 -19.08 -7.89
CA GLY A 171 3.96 -20.11 -8.09
C GLY A 171 3.31 -20.14 -9.48
N LYS A 172 3.75 -19.30 -10.43
CA LYS A 172 3.20 -19.24 -11.80
C LYS A 172 4.23 -19.70 -12.84
N LYS A 173 3.71 -20.10 -14.01
CA LYS A 173 4.54 -20.43 -15.19
C LYS A 173 5.30 -19.18 -15.67
N TYR A 174 6.43 -19.40 -16.36
CA TYR A 174 7.16 -18.32 -17.01
C TYR A 174 6.27 -17.58 -18.02
N LEU A 175 6.26 -16.25 -17.88
CA LEU A 175 5.62 -15.30 -18.78
C LEU A 175 6.53 -14.99 -19.97
N PHE A 176 7.83 -14.84 -19.73
CA PHE A 176 8.87 -14.65 -20.76
C PHE A 176 9.90 -15.76 -20.69
N LYS A 177 10.42 -16.17 -21.86
CA LYS A 177 11.53 -17.12 -21.98
C LYS A 177 12.52 -16.64 -23.04
N ASN A 178 13.79 -16.50 -22.65
CA ASN A 178 14.89 -16.11 -23.54
C ASN A 178 14.59 -14.84 -24.37
N LEU A 179 13.99 -13.83 -23.74
CA LEU A 179 13.67 -12.56 -24.39
C LEU A 179 14.96 -11.74 -24.58
N ASN A 180 15.13 -11.20 -25.78
CA ASN A 180 16.25 -10.31 -26.12
C ASN A 180 15.69 -9.00 -26.68
N LEU A 181 16.30 -7.88 -26.32
CA LEU A 181 15.88 -6.54 -26.73
C LEU A 181 17.08 -5.59 -26.64
N ASN A 182 17.15 -4.61 -27.55
CA ASN A 182 18.10 -3.51 -27.46
C ASN A 182 17.42 -2.18 -27.72
N ILE A 183 17.66 -1.20 -26.84
CA ILE A 183 17.13 0.15 -26.91
C ILE A 183 18.29 1.14 -26.82
N LYS A 184 18.52 1.93 -27.87
CA LYS A 184 19.57 2.95 -27.87
C LYS A 184 19.13 4.20 -27.09
N LYS A 185 20.09 4.93 -26.52
CA LYS A 185 19.80 6.22 -25.89
C LYS A 185 19.17 7.19 -26.90
N GLY A 186 18.05 7.79 -26.51
CA GLY A 186 17.24 8.70 -27.34
C GLY A 186 16.22 8.00 -28.24
N GLU A 187 16.28 6.66 -28.33
CA GLU A 187 15.35 5.86 -29.12
C GLU A 187 13.96 5.87 -28.47
N LYS A 188 12.92 5.93 -29.31
CA LYS A 188 11.52 5.93 -28.91
C LYS A 188 10.93 4.62 -29.36
N ILE A 189 10.63 3.75 -28.41
CA ILE A 189 10.09 2.42 -28.69
C ILE A 189 8.67 2.29 -28.19
N ALA A 190 7.90 1.41 -28.83
CA ALA A 190 6.57 1.03 -28.37
C ALA A 190 6.43 -0.47 -28.20
N PHE A 191 5.71 -0.87 -27.15
CA PHE A 191 5.21 -2.22 -26.96
C PHE A 191 3.71 -2.27 -27.26
N ILE A 192 3.33 -3.15 -28.18
CA ILE A 192 1.94 -3.44 -28.54
C ILE A 192 1.61 -4.91 -28.28
N GLY A 193 0.33 -5.21 -28.08
CA GLY A 193 -0.14 -6.56 -27.83
C GLY A 193 -1.44 -6.57 -27.05
N GLU A 194 -2.05 -7.76 -26.91
CA GLU A 194 -3.30 -7.94 -26.17
C GLU A 194 -3.16 -7.51 -24.70
N SER A 195 -4.29 -7.19 -24.06
CA SER A 195 -4.27 -6.92 -22.61
C SER A 195 -3.88 -8.19 -21.86
N GLY A 196 -3.01 -8.06 -20.86
CA GLY A 196 -2.52 -9.21 -20.07
C GLY A 196 -1.42 -10.04 -20.74
N CYS A 197 -0.90 -9.68 -21.92
CA CYS A 197 0.22 -10.42 -22.53
C CYS A 197 1.59 -10.18 -21.86
N GLY A 198 1.65 -9.24 -20.90
CA GLY A 198 2.84 -8.96 -20.09
C GLY A 198 3.54 -7.63 -20.36
N LYS A 199 2.96 -6.70 -21.13
CA LYS A 199 3.61 -5.42 -21.50
C LYS A 199 4.11 -4.63 -20.27
N SER A 200 3.23 -4.37 -19.31
CA SER A 200 3.60 -3.66 -18.07
C SER A 200 4.64 -4.44 -17.28
N THR A 201 4.52 -5.78 -17.20
CA THR A 201 5.54 -6.62 -16.54
C THR A 201 6.91 -6.55 -17.23
N LEU A 202 6.97 -6.49 -18.56
CA LEU A 202 8.24 -6.30 -19.29
C LEU A 202 8.83 -4.92 -19.00
N VAL A 203 8.00 -3.89 -18.96
CA VAL A 203 8.44 -2.54 -18.61
C VAL A 203 8.91 -2.48 -17.16
N ASP A 204 8.21 -3.10 -16.22
CA ASP A 204 8.60 -3.19 -14.80
C ASP A 204 9.97 -3.87 -14.62
N LEU A 205 10.28 -4.87 -15.45
CA LEU A 205 11.61 -5.48 -15.51
C LEU A 205 12.65 -4.49 -16.05
N ILE A 206 12.35 -3.81 -17.16
CA ILE A 206 13.25 -2.84 -17.81
C ILE A 206 13.60 -1.66 -16.88
N ILE A 207 12.65 -1.18 -16.10
CA ILE A 207 12.85 -0.08 -15.14
C ILE A 207 13.39 -0.55 -13.78
N GLY A 208 13.64 -1.85 -13.63
CA GLY A 208 14.25 -2.45 -12.45
C GLY A 208 13.33 -2.54 -11.23
N LEU A 209 12.01 -2.53 -11.39
CA LEU A 209 11.04 -2.84 -10.31
C LEU A 209 10.91 -4.34 -10.09
N LEU A 210 11.10 -5.14 -11.14
CA LEU A 210 11.11 -6.61 -11.04
C LEU A 210 12.50 -7.14 -11.36
N LYS A 211 12.88 -8.23 -10.68
CA LYS A 211 14.13 -8.94 -10.96
C LYS A 211 13.88 -10.10 -11.93
N PRO A 212 14.67 -10.24 -13.01
CA PRO A 212 14.60 -11.41 -13.88
C PRO A 212 14.95 -12.69 -13.10
N LYS A 213 14.35 -13.82 -13.48
CA LYS A 213 14.71 -15.14 -12.91
C LYS A 213 15.95 -15.71 -13.59
N GLU A 214 16.07 -15.49 -14.89
CA GLU A 214 17.23 -15.86 -15.71
C GLU A 214 17.50 -14.72 -16.71
N GLY A 215 18.73 -14.67 -17.20
CA GLY A 215 19.19 -13.59 -18.08
C GLY A 215 19.60 -12.33 -17.30
N GLN A 216 19.86 -11.26 -18.03
CA GLN A 216 20.40 -10.03 -17.47
C GLN A 216 19.94 -8.80 -18.26
N ILE A 217 19.87 -7.66 -17.57
CA ILE A 217 19.59 -6.34 -18.14
C ILE A 217 20.88 -5.53 -18.01
N LEU A 218 21.40 -5.04 -19.12
CA LEU A 218 22.64 -4.27 -19.20
C LEU A 218 22.33 -2.83 -19.60
N ILE A 219 22.87 -1.87 -18.85
CA ILE A 219 22.85 -0.43 -19.15
C ILE A 219 24.29 -0.01 -19.44
N ASP A 220 24.61 0.41 -20.66
CA ASP A 220 25.98 0.72 -21.10
C ASP A 220 26.99 -0.41 -20.76
N GLU A 221 26.61 -1.66 -21.01
CA GLU A 221 27.40 -2.88 -20.67
C GLU A 221 27.53 -3.20 -19.16
N GLN A 222 26.95 -2.40 -18.27
CA GLN A 222 26.89 -2.67 -16.82
C GLN A 222 25.58 -3.36 -16.43
N GLU A 223 25.67 -4.44 -15.66
CA GLU A 223 24.49 -5.19 -15.20
C GLU A 223 23.66 -4.40 -14.20
N LEU A 224 22.36 -4.27 -14.48
CA LEU A 224 21.38 -3.73 -13.56
C LEU A 224 21.12 -4.76 -12.45
N ASN A 225 21.58 -4.45 -11.25
CA ASN A 225 21.50 -5.32 -10.09
C ASN A 225 21.16 -4.51 -8.82
N ALA A 226 21.04 -5.17 -7.67
CA ALA A 226 20.65 -4.53 -6.43
C ALA A 226 21.56 -3.34 -6.04
N ASN A 227 22.85 -3.38 -6.37
CA ASN A 227 23.80 -2.34 -5.96
C ASN A 227 23.62 -1.01 -6.69
N ASN A 228 23.07 -1.01 -7.90
CA ASN A 228 22.98 0.18 -8.76
C ASN A 228 21.54 0.55 -9.17
N THR A 229 20.57 -0.31 -8.86
CA THR A 229 19.15 -0.12 -9.21
C THR A 229 18.55 1.18 -8.66
N LYS A 230 18.92 1.60 -7.44
CA LYS A 230 18.46 2.87 -6.85
C LYS A 230 18.84 4.07 -7.73
N ASN A 231 20.10 4.12 -8.17
CA ASN A 231 20.60 5.20 -9.02
C ASN A 231 20.02 5.15 -10.45
N TYR A 232 19.69 3.96 -10.95
CA TYR A 232 19.02 3.81 -12.24
C TYR A 232 17.57 4.31 -12.19
N ARG A 233 16.79 3.89 -11.18
CA ARG A 233 15.37 4.29 -11.02
C ARG A 233 15.18 5.82 -10.93
N GLN A 234 16.15 6.54 -10.35
CA GLN A 234 16.13 8.00 -10.29
C GLN A 234 16.18 8.70 -11.66
N LYS A 235 16.62 8.01 -12.72
CA LYS A 235 16.70 8.54 -14.09
C LYS A 235 15.43 8.33 -14.89
N ILE A 236 14.41 7.70 -14.31
CA ILE A 236 13.22 7.23 -15.02
C ILE A 236 12.01 8.07 -14.60
N GLY A 237 11.34 8.63 -15.59
CA GLY A 237 10.03 9.24 -15.42
C GLY A 237 8.96 8.23 -15.77
N TYR A 238 7.94 8.09 -14.92
CA TYR A 238 6.88 7.11 -15.12
C TYR A 238 5.52 7.79 -15.14
N ILE A 239 4.74 7.51 -16.18
CA ILE A 239 3.35 7.95 -16.30
C ILE A 239 2.46 6.71 -16.30
N PRO A 240 1.75 6.42 -15.20
CA PRO A 240 0.95 5.21 -15.05
C PRO A 240 -0.35 5.26 -15.86
N GLN A 241 -0.91 4.09 -16.14
CA GLN A 241 -2.24 3.92 -16.74
C GLN A 241 -3.33 4.55 -15.86
N ASN A 242 -3.31 4.23 -14.57
CA ASN A 242 -4.24 4.76 -13.58
C ASN A 242 -3.52 5.74 -12.65
N ILE A 243 -3.88 7.01 -12.74
CA ILE A 243 -3.24 8.07 -11.97
C ILE A 243 -3.94 8.23 -10.63
N TYR A 244 -3.20 7.96 -9.56
CA TYR A 244 -3.59 8.28 -8.20
C TYR A 244 -2.83 9.53 -7.73
N LEU A 245 -3.58 10.51 -7.22
CA LEU A 245 -3.05 11.73 -6.62
C LEU A 245 -3.31 11.70 -5.12
N PHE A 246 -2.34 12.16 -4.34
CA PHE A 246 -2.53 12.35 -2.91
C PHE A 246 -3.51 13.49 -2.66
N ASN A 247 -4.25 13.41 -1.56
CA ASN A 247 -5.15 14.47 -1.10
C ASN A 247 -4.35 15.68 -0.55
N ASP A 248 -3.65 16.36 -1.46
CA ASP A 248 -2.76 17.48 -1.19
C ASP A 248 -2.83 18.49 -2.35
N SER A 249 -1.97 19.50 -2.36
CA SER A 249 -1.90 20.51 -3.42
C SER A 249 -1.37 19.95 -4.74
N ILE A 250 -1.64 20.67 -5.84
CA ILE A 250 -1.10 20.35 -7.17
C ILE A 250 0.44 20.31 -7.11
N VAL A 251 1.08 21.30 -6.48
CA VAL A 251 2.55 21.34 -6.37
C VAL A 251 3.10 20.10 -5.65
N LYS A 252 2.50 19.67 -4.54
CA LYS A 252 2.94 18.47 -3.81
C LYS A 252 2.79 17.20 -4.63
N ASN A 253 1.74 17.13 -5.45
CA ASN A 253 1.56 16.02 -6.37
C ASN A 253 2.53 16.04 -7.57
N ILE A 254 3.02 17.21 -7.99
CA ILE A 254 4.04 17.33 -9.04
C ILE A 254 5.42 17.01 -8.49
N THR A 255 5.82 17.58 -7.35
CA THR A 255 7.16 17.35 -6.78
C THR A 255 7.31 16.02 -6.05
N PHE A 256 6.19 15.39 -5.67
CA PHE A 256 6.15 14.04 -5.10
C PHE A 256 7.10 13.82 -3.90
N GLY A 257 7.27 14.85 -3.07
CA GLY A 257 8.13 14.82 -1.89
C GLY A 257 9.48 15.52 -2.07
N ASP A 258 9.89 15.81 -3.31
CA ASP A 258 11.10 16.61 -3.57
C ASP A 258 10.91 18.07 -3.17
N ALA A 259 12.04 18.73 -2.90
CA ALA A 259 12.09 20.16 -2.62
C ALA A 259 11.52 20.95 -3.81
N VAL A 260 10.74 21.98 -3.50
CA VAL A 260 10.08 22.80 -4.52
C VAL A 260 11.08 23.80 -5.10
N ASP A 261 11.59 23.50 -6.29
CA ASP A 261 12.22 24.46 -7.17
C ASP A 261 11.16 25.15 -8.05
N GLU A 262 10.99 26.47 -7.88
CA GLU A 262 9.98 27.26 -8.60
C GLU A 262 10.26 27.37 -10.10
N GLU A 263 11.51 27.48 -10.52
CA GLU A 263 11.86 27.58 -11.94
C GLU A 263 11.55 26.25 -12.63
N LYS A 264 11.98 25.15 -12.01
CA LYS A 264 11.69 23.79 -12.47
C LYS A 264 10.18 23.54 -12.52
N LEU A 265 9.45 23.92 -11.47
CA LEU A 265 8.00 23.76 -11.37
C LEU A 265 7.28 24.50 -12.49
N ASN A 266 7.61 25.78 -12.70
CA ASN A 266 7.00 26.60 -13.75
C ASN A 266 7.31 26.03 -15.15
N ARG A 267 8.52 25.54 -15.37
CA ARG A 267 8.92 24.89 -16.62
C ARG A 267 8.09 23.62 -16.89
N VAL A 268 7.94 22.73 -15.90
CA VAL A 268 7.15 21.49 -16.10
C VAL A 268 5.65 21.76 -16.21
N ILE A 269 5.12 22.77 -15.53
CA ILE A 269 3.72 23.23 -15.68
C ILE A 269 3.46 23.66 -17.11
N LYS A 270 4.40 24.39 -17.71
CA LYS A 270 4.33 24.81 -19.11
C LYS A 270 4.45 23.63 -20.06
N GLN A 271 5.42 22.74 -19.84
CA GLN A 271 5.64 21.54 -20.67
C GLN A 271 4.44 20.58 -20.64
N ALA A 272 3.77 20.45 -19.51
CA ALA A 272 2.57 19.62 -19.36
C ALA A 272 1.26 20.33 -19.77
N ASN A 273 1.35 21.58 -20.24
CA ASN A 273 0.21 22.41 -20.62
C ASN A 273 -0.83 22.57 -19.50
N LEU A 274 -0.35 22.75 -18.27
CA LEU A 274 -1.18 23.03 -17.09
C LEU A 274 -1.36 24.53 -16.84
N GLU A 275 -0.62 25.40 -17.53
CA GLU A 275 -0.55 26.84 -17.23
C GLU A 275 -1.94 27.52 -17.24
N HIS A 276 -2.74 27.31 -18.29
CA HIS A 276 -4.09 27.89 -18.38
C HIS A 276 -5.03 27.35 -17.30
N PHE A 277 -4.94 26.05 -17.00
CA PHE A 277 -5.74 25.42 -15.95
C PHE A 277 -5.39 26.02 -14.58
N ILE A 278 -4.10 26.09 -14.25
CA ILE A 278 -3.61 26.59 -12.95
C ILE A 278 -3.92 28.07 -12.77
N LYS A 279 -3.81 28.90 -13.82
CA LYS A 279 -4.17 30.33 -13.77
C LYS A 279 -5.65 30.58 -13.43
N ASN A 280 -6.53 29.64 -13.79
CA ASN A 280 -7.97 29.76 -13.51
C ASN A 280 -8.35 29.30 -12.10
N LEU A 281 -7.41 28.78 -11.31
CA LEU A 281 -7.64 28.38 -9.93
C LEU A 281 -7.33 29.54 -8.98
N SER A 282 -8.21 29.77 -8.01
CA SER A 282 -8.04 30.85 -7.01
C SER A 282 -6.75 30.72 -6.18
N GLN A 283 -6.27 29.49 -5.97
CA GLN A 283 -5.06 29.19 -5.21
C GLN A 283 -3.89 28.75 -6.10
N GLY A 284 -4.04 28.83 -7.43
CA GLY A 284 -3.01 28.40 -8.38
C GLY A 284 -2.49 26.99 -8.09
N VAL A 285 -1.17 26.84 -8.00
CA VAL A 285 -0.49 25.55 -7.72
C VAL A 285 -0.76 25.00 -6.32
N GLN A 286 -1.25 25.82 -5.38
CA GLN A 286 -1.57 25.41 -4.01
C GLN A 286 -2.99 24.83 -3.88
N THR A 287 -3.76 24.83 -4.96
CA THR A 287 -5.11 24.26 -4.98
C THR A 287 -5.07 22.77 -4.60
N LYS A 288 -5.93 22.36 -3.66
CA LYS A 288 -6.08 20.97 -3.24
C LYS A 288 -6.81 20.13 -4.28
N VAL A 289 -6.28 18.96 -4.62
CA VAL A 289 -6.84 18.10 -5.68
C VAL A 289 -7.94 17.15 -5.20
N GLY A 290 -8.07 16.95 -3.88
CA GLY A 290 -8.98 15.98 -3.28
C GLY A 290 -8.40 14.55 -3.31
N ASP A 291 -9.05 13.61 -2.61
CA ASP A 291 -8.58 12.23 -2.56
C ASP A 291 -8.64 11.57 -3.94
N GLY A 292 -7.53 10.94 -4.34
CA GLY A 292 -7.35 10.41 -5.70
C GLY A 292 -7.52 11.45 -6.81
N GLY A 293 -7.47 12.76 -6.51
CA GLY A 293 -7.76 13.84 -7.44
C GLY A 293 -9.25 14.02 -7.76
N SER A 294 -10.17 13.71 -6.84
CA SER A 294 -11.63 13.78 -7.07
C SER A 294 -12.13 15.09 -7.68
N ASN A 295 -11.41 16.20 -7.49
CA ASN A 295 -11.79 17.52 -7.98
C ASN A 295 -11.29 17.82 -9.40
N LEU A 296 -10.62 16.86 -10.04
CA LEU A 296 -9.97 17.03 -11.33
C LEU A 296 -10.58 16.13 -12.40
N SER A 297 -10.63 16.64 -13.63
CA SER A 297 -10.95 15.84 -14.81
C SER A 297 -9.85 14.82 -15.11
N GLY A 298 -10.16 13.76 -15.87
CA GLY A 298 -9.17 12.75 -16.26
C GLY A 298 -7.94 13.36 -16.96
N GLY A 299 -8.16 14.29 -17.90
CA GLY A 299 -7.07 14.98 -18.59
C GLY A 299 -6.24 15.90 -17.67
N GLN A 300 -6.85 16.52 -16.65
CA GLN A 300 -6.11 17.30 -15.66
C GLN A 300 -5.21 16.41 -14.79
N LYS A 301 -5.73 15.26 -14.32
CA LYS A 301 -4.92 14.26 -13.60
C LYS A 301 -3.74 13.79 -14.44
N GLN A 302 -4.00 13.53 -15.73
CA GLN A 302 -2.98 13.13 -16.68
C GLN A 302 -1.88 14.16 -16.87
N ARG A 303 -2.24 15.42 -17.08
CA ARG A 303 -1.25 16.50 -17.19
C ARG A 303 -0.45 16.68 -15.90
N ILE A 304 -1.04 16.49 -14.73
CA ILE A 304 -0.31 16.48 -13.45
C ILE A 304 0.67 15.30 -13.38
N ALA A 305 0.28 14.10 -13.81
CA ALA A 305 1.19 12.95 -13.86
C ALA A 305 2.34 13.15 -14.85
N ILE A 306 2.08 13.77 -16.02
CA ILE A 306 3.13 14.17 -16.96
C ILE A 306 4.08 15.17 -16.31
N ALA A 307 3.56 16.22 -15.67
CA ALA A 307 4.38 17.19 -14.96
C ALA A 307 5.22 16.53 -13.86
N ARG A 308 4.65 15.58 -13.09
CA ARG A 308 5.34 14.78 -12.08
C ARG A 308 6.51 14.00 -12.69
N ALA A 309 6.27 13.28 -13.79
CA ALA A 309 7.31 12.50 -14.45
C ALA A 309 8.45 13.38 -14.99
N LEU A 310 8.13 14.58 -15.50
CA LEU A 310 9.11 15.53 -16.03
C LEU A 310 9.86 16.30 -14.93
N TYR A 311 9.26 16.44 -13.74
CA TYR A 311 9.90 17.12 -12.61
C TYR A 311 11.18 16.41 -12.16
N LEU A 312 11.30 15.10 -12.41
CA LEU A 312 12.50 14.33 -12.13
C LEU A 312 13.63 14.54 -13.16
N GLU A 313 13.38 15.28 -14.25
CA GLU A 313 14.31 15.43 -15.39
C GLU A 313 14.87 14.08 -15.89
N PRO A 314 13.99 13.15 -16.25
CA PRO A 314 14.41 11.79 -16.54
C PRO A 314 15.16 11.68 -17.88
N GLU A 315 16.06 10.70 -17.97
CA GLU A 315 16.71 10.28 -19.21
C GLU A 315 15.85 9.27 -20.00
N ILE A 316 15.01 8.52 -19.28
CA ILE A 316 14.06 7.54 -19.82
C ILE A 316 12.65 7.92 -19.38
N LEU A 317 11.74 8.12 -20.33
CA LEU A 317 10.33 8.38 -20.05
C LEU A 317 9.49 7.16 -20.43
N VAL A 318 8.74 6.65 -19.46
CA VAL A 318 7.87 5.49 -19.60
C VAL A 318 6.41 5.92 -19.56
N LEU A 319 5.64 5.48 -20.56
CA LEU A 319 4.23 5.76 -20.69
C LEU A 319 3.46 4.44 -20.70
N ASP A 320 2.85 4.09 -19.56
CA ASP A 320 1.99 2.91 -19.49
C ASP A 320 0.55 3.32 -19.80
N GLU A 321 0.13 3.22 -21.07
CA GLU A 321 -1.24 3.49 -21.51
C GLU A 321 -1.82 4.84 -21.02
N ALA A 322 -0.93 5.83 -20.85
CA ALA A 322 -1.19 7.05 -20.12
C ALA A 322 -2.38 7.87 -20.65
N THR A 323 -2.70 7.75 -21.95
CA THR A 323 -3.75 8.51 -22.67
C THR A 323 -5.06 7.76 -22.84
N SER A 324 -5.18 6.53 -22.32
CA SER A 324 -6.36 5.65 -22.52
C SER A 324 -7.68 6.27 -22.06
N ALA A 325 -7.65 7.17 -21.07
CA ALA A 325 -8.81 7.87 -20.52
C ALA A 325 -9.29 9.08 -21.35
N LEU A 326 -8.62 9.40 -22.47
CA LEU A 326 -8.93 10.57 -23.30
C LEU A 326 -9.63 10.22 -24.62
N ASP A 327 -10.35 11.20 -25.14
CA ASP A 327 -10.82 11.16 -26.52
C ASP A 327 -9.63 11.25 -27.50
N THR A 328 -9.82 10.75 -28.72
CA THR A 328 -8.76 10.61 -29.72
C THR A 328 -8.08 11.93 -30.08
N GLN A 329 -8.82 13.06 -30.10
CA GLN A 329 -8.23 14.36 -30.44
C GLN A 329 -7.37 14.91 -29.29
N SER A 330 -7.85 14.81 -28.05
CA SER A 330 -7.06 15.21 -26.88
C SER A 330 -5.82 14.32 -26.72
N GLU A 331 -5.95 13.02 -26.94
CA GLU A 331 -4.84 12.06 -26.90
C GLU A 331 -3.75 12.42 -27.91
N ALA A 332 -4.11 12.67 -29.18
CA ALA A 332 -3.15 13.02 -30.21
C ALA A 332 -2.36 14.30 -29.86
N LYS A 333 -3.06 15.34 -29.38
CA LYS A 333 -2.42 16.59 -28.94
C LYS A 333 -1.45 16.37 -27.79
N ILE A 334 -1.85 15.59 -26.78
CA ILE A 334 -0.99 15.30 -25.62
C ILE A 334 0.22 14.46 -26.04
N MET A 335 0.04 13.48 -26.90
CA MET A 335 1.17 12.69 -27.42
C MET A 335 2.14 13.55 -28.22
N ASP A 336 1.66 14.43 -29.09
CA ASP A 336 2.50 15.37 -29.84
C ASP A 336 3.31 16.29 -28.91
N GLU A 337 2.70 16.75 -27.81
CA GLU A 337 3.38 17.51 -26.77
C GLU A 337 4.47 16.67 -26.09
N ILE A 338 4.15 15.43 -25.72
CA ILE A 338 5.10 14.49 -25.10
C ILE A 338 6.28 14.18 -26.02
N TYR A 339 6.05 13.98 -27.32
CA TYR A 339 7.12 13.77 -28.29
C TYR A 339 8.03 15.00 -28.42
N LYS A 340 7.47 16.21 -28.38
CA LYS A 340 8.24 17.46 -28.44
C LYS A 340 9.12 17.67 -27.21
N ILE A 341 8.57 17.47 -26.01
CA ILE A 341 9.31 17.68 -24.74
C ILE A 341 10.32 16.56 -24.44
N SER A 342 10.18 15.42 -25.11
CA SER A 342 11.02 14.23 -24.93
C SER A 342 11.94 13.98 -26.13
N LYS A 343 12.22 15.00 -26.94
CA LYS A 343 13.05 14.87 -28.15
C LYS A 343 14.45 14.32 -27.83
N ASP A 344 14.99 14.74 -26.69
CA ASP A 344 16.30 14.42 -26.12
C ASP A 344 16.30 13.19 -25.19
N LYS A 345 15.16 12.52 -25.02
CA LYS A 345 14.98 11.42 -24.06
C LYS A 345 14.71 10.11 -24.77
N THR A 346 15.05 9.02 -24.10
CA THR A 346 14.62 7.67 -24.50
C THR A 346 13.18 7.49 -24.06
N MET A 347 12.31 6.93 -24.92
CA MET A 347 10.90 6.77 -24.60
C MET A 347 10.48 5.31 -24.73
N ILE A 348 9.74 4.82 -23.74
CA ILE A 348 9.15 3.48 -23.75
C ILE A 348 7.64 3.63 -23.59
N ILE A 349 6.90 3.25 -24.63
CA ILE A 349 5.46 3.45 -24.68
C ILE A 349 4.75 2.10 -24.68
N ILE A 350 3.84 1.89 -23.75
CA ILE A 350 2.85 0.80 -23.81
C ILE A 350 1.60 1.36 -24.48
N ALA A 351 1.27 0.86 -25.65
CA ALA A 351 0.19 1.38 -26.46
C ALA A 351 -0.85 0.32 -26.81
N HIS A 352 -2.12 0.70 -26.72
CA HIS A 352 -3.24 -0.03 -27.30
C HIS A 352 -3.73 0.57 -28.61
N ARG A 353 -3.40 1.83 -28.89
CA ARG A 353 -3.81 2.55 -30.10
C ARG A 353 -2.60 2.84 -30.97
N LEU A 354 -2.68 2.52 -32.26
CA LEU A 354 -1.59 2.78 -33.20
C LEU A 354 -1.31 4.28 -33.38
N SER A 355 -2.29 5.14 -33.12
CA SER A 355 -2.16 6.60 -33.22
C SER A 355 -1.11 7.19 -32.27
N THR A 356 -0.84 6.54 -31.13
CA THR A 356 0.11 7.05 -30.13
C THR A 356 1.56 6.70 -30.42
N ILE A 357 1.82 5.76 -31.33
CA ILE A 357 3.15 5.19 -31.61
C ILE A 357 3.69 5.55 -33.00
N THR A 358 3.03 6.47 -33.69
CA THR A 358 3.38 6.88 -35.06
C THR A 358 4.81 7.44 -35.17
N GLN A 359 5.26 8.14 -34.13
CA GLN A 359 6.59 8.76 -34.05
C GLN A 359 7.63 7.87 -33.35
N CYS A 360 7.31 6.61 -33.03
CA CYS A 360 8.30 5.66 -32.51
C CYS A 360 9.28 5.23 -33.59
N ASP A 361 10.54 5.10 -33.20
CA ASP A 361 11.62 4.56 -34.03
C ASP A 361 11.41 3.06 -34.24
N LYS A 362 11.06 2.32 -33.17
CA LYS A 362 10.77 0.89 -33.22
C LYS A 362 9.44 0.52 -32.57
N VAL A 363 8.81 -0.53 -33.09
CA VAL A 363 7.58 -1.10 -32.50
C VAL A 363 7.75 -2.59 -32.30
N TYR A 364 7.53 -3.04 -31.08
CA TYR A 364 7.61 -4.44 -30.70
C TYR A 364 6.22 -4.98 -30.33
N ARG A 365 5.81 -6.06 -30.99
CA ARG A 365 4.62 -6.84 -30.61
C ARG A 365 5.01 -7.90 -29.60
N LEU A 366 4.32 -7.90 -28.46
CA LEU A 366 4.42 -8.94 -27.44
C LEU A 366 3.24 -9.90 -27.58
N GLU A 367 3.54 -11.14 -27.96
CA GLU A 367 2.54 -12.19 -28.20
C GLU A 367 3.05 -13.53 -27.68
N HIS A 368 2.23 -14.23 -26.88
CA HIS A 368 2.57 -15.53 -26.28
C HIS A 368 3.95 -15.58 -25.58
N GLY A 369 4.34 -14.50 -24.90
CA GLY A 369 5.61 -14.41 -24.18
C GLY A 369 6.85 -14.21 -25.05
N LYS A 370 6.66 -13.93 -26.36
CA LYS A 370 7.73 -13.62 -27.32
C LYS A 370 7.59 -12.20 -27.82
N LEU A 371 8.74 -11.55 -28.03
CA LEU A 371 8.83 -10.21 -28.57
C LEU A 371 9.20 -10.28 -30.05
N LYS A 372 8.43 -9.61 -30.90
CA LYS A 372 8.68 -9.50 -32.35
C LYS A 372 8.74 -8.03 -32.76
N GLU A 373 9.77 -7.63 -33.47
CA GLU A 373 9.88 -6.30 -34.07
C GLU A 373 8.96 -6.21 -35.30
N GLU A 374 8.12 -5.16 -35.35
CA GLU A 374 7.14 -4.88 -36.42
C GLU A 374 7.58 -3.69 -37.28
N LYS A 375 8.31 -2.74 -36.69
CA LYS A 375 8.85 -1.55 -37.32
C LYS A 375 10.24 -1.29 -36.77
#